data_AF-A0A4S1C9W6-F1
#
_entry.id   AF-A0A4S1C9W6-F1
#
_cell.length_a   1.000
_cell.length_b   1.000
_cell.length_c   1.000
_cell.angle_alpha   90.00
_cell.angle_beta   90.00
_cell.angle_gamma   90.00
#
_symmetry.space_group_name_H-M   'P 1'
#
loop_
_entity.id
_entity.type
_entity.pdbx_description
1 polymer ?
#
loop_
_entity_poly.entity_id
_entity_poly.type
_entity_poly.pdbx_seq_one_letter_code
_entity_poly.pdbx_strand_id
1 'polypeptide(L)'
;MLIRTLQVVVHCEHKTLWDMLVDRLHHPERYALGIADVRLSEEAPDTFISEMTVHGDPVRERVILRPYDGEMRHELLEHPQFTGFIVRKILKSARQSPVAPLYLEYDLDLLRKSLKVHGLVREEEEIITDLETEMQKIRSRAEELDARG
;
A
#
# COMPACT_ATOMS: atom_id res chain seq x y z
N MET A 1 3.85 -9.13 -16.58
CA MET A 1 2.63 -8.41 -16.15
C MET A 1 2.28 -9.02 -14.83
N LEU A 2 2.38 -8.25 -13.77
CA LEU A 2 2.23 -8.72 -12.40
C LEU A 2 0.81 -8.37 -11.95
N ILE A 3 -0.08 -9.36 -12.07
CA ILE A 3 -1.42 -9.32 -11.49
C ILE A 3 -1.41 -10.24 -10.28
N ARG A 4 -1.61 -9.68 -9.09
CA ARG A 4 -1.53 -10.43 -7.84
C ARG A 4 -2.43 -9.81 -6.80
N THR A 5 -3.10 -10.66 -6.02
CA THR A 5 -3.78 -10.26 -4.79
C THR A 5 -2.99 -10.83 -3.61
N LEU A 6 -2.62 -9.96 -2.66
CA LEU A 6 -2.04 -10.32 -1.37
C LEU A 6 -3.08 -10.05 -0.29
N GLN A 7 -3.17 -10.90 0.72
CA GLN A 7 -4.19 -10.75 1.75
C GLN A 7 -3.70 -11.25 3.10
N VAL A 8 -4.10 -10.56 4.17
CA VAL A 8 -3.88 -11.00 5.55
C VAL A 8 -5.11 -10.69 6.42
N VAL A 9 -5.38 -11.57 7.38
CA VAL A 9 -6.36 -11.31 8.44
C VAL A 9 -5.76 -10.37 9.47
N VAL A 10 -6.53 -9.38 9.93
CA VAL A 10 -6.14 -8.39 10.95
C VAL A 10 -7.24 -8.32 12.03
N HIS A 11 -6.86 -8.48 13.29
CA HIS A 11 -7.77 -8.39 14.43
C HIS A 11 -7.71 -6.99 15.07
N CYS A 12 -8.42 -6.04 14.47
CA CYS A 12 -8.59 -4.70 15.03
C CYS A 12 -9.87 -4.05 14.52
N GLU A 13 -10.22 -2.89 15.07
CA GLU A 13 -11.28 -2.07 14.52
C GLU A 13 -10.93 -1.53 13.12
N HIS A 14 -11.96 -1.34 12.28
CA HIS A 14 -11.79 -0.77 10.93
C HIS A 14 -11.12 0.60 10.98
N LYS A 15 -11.47 1.42 11.97
CA LYS A 15 -10.89 2.76 12.13
C LYS A 15 -9.39 2.66 12.39
N THR A 16 -8.96 1.76 13.29
CA THR A 16 -7.55 1.52 13.59
C THR A 16 -6.79 1.15 12.32
N LEU A 17 -7.28 0.18 11.54
CA LEU A 17 -6.59 -0.23 10.31
C LEU A 17 -6.59 0.87 9.24
N TRP A 18 -7.68 1.64 9.11
CA TRP A 18 -7.74 2.77 8.18
C TRP A 18 -6.74 3.87 8.54
N ASP A 19 -6.69 4.26 9.82
CA ASP A 19 -5.73 5.25 10.33
C ASP A 19 -4.29 4.80 10.06
N MET A 20 -4.01 3.48 10.15
CA MET A 20 -2.70 2.92 9.82
C MET A 20 -2.35 3.04 8.34
N LEU A 21 -3.31 2.82 7.43
CA LEU A 21 -3.10 3.03 5.99
C LEU A 21 -2.84 4.52 5.69
N VAL A 22 -3.57 5.42 6.36
CA VAL A 22 -3.37 6.86 6.22
C VAL A 22 -2.00 7.28 6.79
N ASP A 23 -1.58 6.79 7.95
CA ASP A 23 -0.23 7.05 8.48
C ASP A 23 0.84 6.49 7.52
N ARG A 24 0.61 5.33 6.90
CA ARG A 24 1.48 4.82 5.84
C ARG A 24 1.59 5.77 4.67
N LEU A 25 0.50 6.43 4.26
CA LEU A 25 0.53 7.38 3.14
C LEU A 25 1.41 8.59 3.48
N HIS A 26 1.29 9.10 4.71
CA HIS A 26 2.07 10.24 5.18
C HIS A 26 3.53 9.89 5.53
N HIS A 27 3.76 8.66 5.98
CA HIS A 27 5.04 8.18 6.50
C HIS A 27 5.39 6.77 5.99
N PRO A 28 5.51 6.57 4.66
CA PRO A 28 5.75 5.26 4.07
C PRO A 28 7.05 4.59 4.56
N GLU A 29 8.06 5.38 4.94
CA GLU A 29 9.34 4.92 5.50
C GLU A 29 9.17 4.16 6.83
N ARG A 30 8.06 4.38 7.54
CA ARG A 30 7.75 3.63 8.76
C ARG A 30 7.24 2.23 8.48
N TYR A 31 6.88 1.90 7.24
CA TYR A 31 6.18 0.66 6.88
C TYR A 31 6.92 -0.16 5.83
N ALA A 32 7.39 0.50 4.77
CA ALA A 32 8.08 -0.13 3.66
C ALA A 32 9.60 0.06 3.75
N LEU A 33 10.33 -0.87 3.14
CA LEU A 33 11.79 -0.81 3.04
C LEU A 33 12.21 0.05 1.85
N GLY A 34 13.43 0.58 1.89
CA GLY A 34 14.03 1.30 0.77
C GLY A 34 13.38 2.65 0.42
N ILE A 35 12.47 3.17 1.25
CA ILE A 35 11.84 4.48 1.06
C ILE A 35 12.78 5.61 1.48
N ALA A 36 12.91 6.61 0.63
CA ALA A 36 13.61 7.87 0.89
C ALA A 36 12.91 9.05 0.20
N ASP A 37 13.30 10.28 0.55
CA ASP A 37 12.90 11.53 -0.12
C ASP A 37 11.39 11.75 -0.30
N VAL A 38 10.60 11.33 0.69
CA VAL A 38 9.13 11.39 0.63
C VAL A 38 8.63 12.83 0.63
N ARG A 39 7.75 13.14 -0.33
CA ARG A 39 6.95 14.36 -0.41
C ARG A 39 5.53 14.00 -0.75
N LEU A 40 4.59 14.48 0.05
CA LEU A 40 3.16 14.30 -0.18
C LEU A 40 2.50 15.66 -0.34
N SER A 41 1.71 15.82 -1.40
CA SER A 41 0.89 17.00 -1.63
C SER A 41 -0.57 16.59 -1.86
N GLU A 42 -1.49 17.39 -1.33
CA GLU A 42 -2.92 17.20 -1.56
C GLU A 42 -3.32 17.98 -2.83
N GLU A 43 -3.89 17.30 -3.82
CA GLU A 43 -4.41 17.93 -5.04
C GLU A 43 -5.88 18.32 -4.90
N ALA A 44 -6.65 17.50 -4.19
CA ALA A 44 -8.07 17.67 -3.93
C ALA A 44 -8.44 16.87 -2.67
N PRO A 45 -9.65 17.06 -2.10
CA PRO A 45 -10.11 16.21 -1.01
C PRO A 45 -9.97 14.73 -1.38
N ASP A 46 -9.37 13.96 -0.48
CA ASP A 46 -9.11 12.52 -0.63
C ASP A 46 -8.21 12.15 -1.83
N THR A 47 -7.54 13.10 -2.47
CA THR A 47 -6.63 12.85 -3.60
C THR A 47 -5.27 13.51 -3.39
N PHE A 48 -4.22 12.71 -3.41
CA PHE A 48 -2.86 13.11 -3.12
C PHE A 48 -1.91 12.76 -4.27
N ILE A 49 -0.83 13.51 -4.38
CA ILE A 49 0.36 13.14 -5.14
C ILE A 49 1.46 12.81 -4.15
N SER A 50 2.00 11.61 -4.27
CA SER A 50 3.16 11.15 -3.51
C SER A 50 4.36 11.05 -4.44
N GLU A 51 5.45 11.69 -4.05
CA GLU A 51 6.75 11.63 -4.70
C GLU A 51 7.74 11.05 -3.70
N MET A 52 8.45 9.99 -4.08
CA MET A 52 9.39 9.30 -3.19
C MET A 52 10.45 8.56 -4.00
N THR A 53 11.53 8.19 -3.34
CA THR A 53 12.54 7.26 -3.84
C THR A 53 12.29 5.89 -3.22
N VAL A 54 12.15 4.85 -4.05
CA VAL A 54 11.90 3.47 -3.61
C VAL A 54 13.05 2.60 -4.11
N HIS A 55 13.92 2.13 -3.22
CA HIS A 55 15.14 1.37 -3.55
C HIS A 55 16.04 2.09 -4.58
N GLY A 56 16.08 3.42 -4.54
CA GLY A 56 16.86 4.24 -5.47
C GLY A 56 16.12 4.64 -6.75
N ASP A 57 14.95 4.06 -7.01
CA ASP A 57 14.10 4.44 -8.15
C ASP A 57 13.16 5.59 -7.77
N PRO A 58 13.09 6.68 -8.56
CA PRO A 58 12.11 7.73 -8.34
C PRO A 58 10.72 7.22 -8.71
N VAL A 59 9.77 7.40 -7.79
CA VAL A 59 8.37 7.02 -7.94
C VAL A 59 7.50 8.24 -7.69
N ARG A 60 6.58 8.49 -8.61
CA ARG A 60 5.51 9.46 -8.46
C ARG A 60 4.18 8.75 -8.67
N GLU A 61 3.29 8.86 -7.70
CA GLU A 61 2.00 8.20 -7.71
C GLU A 61 0.87 9.16 -7.32
N ARG A 62 -0.31 8.91 -7.88
CA ARG A 62 -1.56 9.49 -7.41
C ARG A 62 -2.19 8.54 -6.42
N VAL A 63 -2.53 9.03 -5.24
CA VAL A 63 -3.23 8.26 -4.21
C VAL A 63 -4.64 8.80 -4.04
N ILE A 64 -5.64 7.92 -4.20
CA ILE A 64 -7.05 8.25 -4.05
C ILE A 64 -7.59 7.47 -2.85
N LEU A 65 -8.12 8.20 -1.87
CA LEU A 65 -8.76 7.63 -0.68
C LEU A 65 -10.26 7.50 -0.92
N ARG A 66 -10.81 6.35 -0.52
CA ARG A 66 -12.25 6.10 -0.47
C ARG A 66 -12.58 5.55 0.92
N PRO A 67 -12.64 6.43 1.95
CA PRO A 67 -12.79 5.99 3.34
C PRO A 67 -14.05 5.16 3.59
N TYR A 68 -15.15 5.49 2.91
CA TYR A 68 -16.42 4.78 3.02
C TYR A 68 -16.36 3.35 2.45
N ASP A 69 -15.54 3.14 1.43
CA ASP A 69 -15.34 1.84 0.79
C ASP A 69 -14.18 1.05 1.43
N GLY A 70 -13.44 1.67 2.37
CA GLY A 70 -12.24 1.07 2.95
C GLY A 70 -11.13 0.88 1.93
N GLU A 71 -11.09 1.70 0.87
CA GLU A 71 -10.19 1.53 -0.27
C GLU A 71 -9.20 2.71 -0.41
N MET A 72 -7.95 2.39 -0.71
CA MET A 72 -6.88 3.34 -1.02
C MET A 72 -6.17 2.89 -2.29
N ARG A 73 -6.28 3.68 -3.37
CA ARG A 73 -5.71 3.35 -4.68
C ARG A 73 -4.48 4.18 -4.97
N HIS A 74 -3.38 3.52 -5.31
CA HIS A 74 -2.12 4.12 -5.74
C HIS A 74 -1.94 3.86 -7.24
N GLU A 75 -1.96 4.92 -8.04
CA GLU A 75 -1.75 4.88 -9.49
C GLU A 75 -0.35 5.42 -9.80
N LEU A 76 0.49 4.61 -10.45
CA LEU A 76 1.83 5.04 -10.87
C LEU A 76 1.71 6.07 -12.00
N LEU A 77 2.08 7.32 -11.72
CA LEU A 77 2.21 8.37 -12.71
C LEU A 77 3.57 8.31 -13.38
N GLU A 78 4.63 8.15 -12.58
CA GLU A 78 6.01 8.02 -13.04
C GLU A 78 6.73 6.95 -12.23
N HIS A 79 7.32 5.98 -12.93
CA HIS A 79 8.15 4.93 -12.35
C HIS A 79 9.09 4.42 -13.46
N PRO A 80 10.38 4.16 -13.21
CA PRO A 80 11.32 3.75 -14.26
C PRO A 80 10.96 2.41 -14.92
N GLN A 81 10.55 1.42 -14.12
CA GLN A 81 10.33 0.04 -14.56
C GLN A 81 8.86 -0.36 -14.79
N PHE A 82 7.89 0.30 -14.16
CA PHE A 82 6.49 -0.15 -14.16
C PHE A 82 5.49 0.95 -14.51
N THR A 83 4.29 0.53 -14.89
CA THR A 83 3.05 1.30 -15.00
C THR A 83 1.95 0.49 -14.35
N GLY A 84 0.82 1.12 -14.00
CA GLY A 84 -0.32 0.44 -13.39
C GLY A 84 -0.59 0.96 -12.00
N PHE A 85 -1.12 0.10 -11.12
CA PHE A 85 -1.62 0.51 -9.83
C PHE A 85 -1.54 -0.58 -8.76
N ILE A 86 -1.65 -0.14 -7.51
CA ILE A 86 -1.87 -0.98 -6.34
C ILE A 86 -3.12 -0.45 -5.62
N VAL A 87 -4.10 -1.30 -5.36
CA VAL A 87 -5.28 -0.97 -4.55
C VAL A 87 -5.18 -1.68 -3.21
N ARG A 88 -5.36 -0.94 -2.12
CA ARG A 88 -5.40 -1.47 -0.76
C ARG A 88 -6.83 -1.41 -0.26
N LYS A 89 -7.36 -2.52 0.24
CA LYS A 89 -8.75 -2.64 0.70
C LYS A 89 -8.83 -3.22 2.09
N ILE A 90 -9.77 -2.70 2.87
CA ILE A 90 -10.20 -3.28 4.14
C ILE A 90 -11.54 -3.99 3.91
N LEU A 91 -11.53 -5.32 3.98
CA LEU A 91 -12.74 -6.13 3.79
C LEU A 91 -13.20 -6.70 5.12
N LYS A 92 -14.51 -6.70 5.37
CA LYS A 92 -15.10 -7.35 6.56
C LYS A 92 -15.20 -8.85 6.34
N SER A 93 -14.66 -9.67 7.26
CA SER A 93 -14.78 -11.13 7.16
C SER A 93 -16.21 -11.64 7.39
N ALA A 94 -17.03 -10.89 8.13
CA ALA A 94 -18.46 -11.15 8.30
C ALA A 94 -19.24 -9.84 8.42
N ARG A 95 -20.39 -9.75 7.74
CA ARG A 95 -21.21 -8.52 7.72
C ARG A 95 -21.94 -8.23 9.03
N GLN A 96 -22.08 -9.22 9.92
CA GLN A 96 -23.01 -9.17 11.06
C GLN A 96 -22.33 -9.24 12.45
N SER A 97 -21.00 -9.33 12.53
CA SER A 97 -20.30 -9.38 13.82
C SER A 97 -19.39 -8.16 13.97
N PRO A 98 -19.58 -7.33 15.02
CA PRO A 98 -18.74 -6.17 15.28
C PRO A 98 -17.32 -6.54 15.74
N VAL A 99 -17.10 -7.80 16.14
CA VAL A 99 -15.81 -8.35 16.54
C VAL A 99 -15.19 -9.25 15.46
N ALA A 100 -15.79 -9.29 14.27
CA ALA A 100 -15.24 -10.07 13.17
C ALA A 100 -13.92 -9.45 12.70
N PRO A 101 -12.88 -10.28 12.46
CA PRO A 101 -11.62 -9.77 11.96
C PRO A 101 -11.79 -9.14 10.58
N LEU A 102 -10.85 -8.29 10.21
CA LEU A 102 -10.79 -7.65 8.90
C LEU A 102 -9.80 -8.40 8.01
N TYR A 103 -9.96 -8.28 6.70
CA TYR A 103 -8.91 -8.60 5.75
C TYR A 103 -8.30 -7.30 5.24
N LEU A 104 -6.97 -7.22 5.31
CA LEU A 104 -6.22 -6.24 4.53
C LEU A 104 -5.79 -6.91 3.22
N GLU A 105 -6.24 -6.36 2.10
CA GLU A 105 -6.02 -6.89 0.76
C GLU A 105 -5.27 -5.88 -0.11
N TYR A 106 -4.22 -6.31 -0.80
CA TYR A 106 -3.52 -5.53 -1.83
C TYR A 106 -3.74 -6.18 -3.19
N ASP A 107 -4.43 -5.47 -4.09
CA ASP A 107 -4.57 -5.83 -5.50
C ASP A 107 -3.54 -5.09 -6.33
N LEU A 108 -2.64 -5.82 -6.96
CA LEU A 108 -1.62 -5.30 -7.84
C LEU A 108 -2.02 -5.55 -9.29
N ASP A 109 -1.96 -4.52 -10.11
CA ASP A 109 -1.98 -4.63 -11.57
C ASP A 109 -0.83 -3.77 -12.10
N LEU A 110 0.33 -4.40 -12.25
CA LEU A 110 1.57 -3.75 -12.65
C LEU A 110 2.05 -4.31 -13.99
N LEU A 111 2.15 -3.42 -14.97
CA LEU A 111 2.74 -3.71 -16.27
C LEU A 111 4.16 -3.17 -16.31
N ARG A 112 5.12 -4.09 -16.47
CA ARG A 112 6.53 -3.74 -16.70
C ARG A 112 6.62 -2.95 -18.01
N LYS A 113 7.24 -1.77 -17.94
CA LYS A 113 7.65 -1.02 -19.13
C LYS A 113 8.65 -1.91 -19.87
N SER A 114 8.31 -2.28 -21.11
CA SER A 114 9.28 -2.87 -22.03
C SER A 114 10.50 -1.95 -22.07
N LEU A 115 11.71 -2.45 -21.76
CA LEU A 115 12.95 -2.07 -22.45
C LEU A 115 14.18 -2.84 -21.94
N LYS A 116 15.08 -3.08 -22.89
CA LYS A 116 16.48 -3.45 -22.70
C LYS A 116 17.15 -2.39 -21.80
N VAL A 117 17.14 -2.59 -20.50
CA VAL A 117 17.88 -1.74 -19.55
C VAL A 117 19.04 -2.57 -19.02
N HIS A 118 20.27 -2.15 -19.35
CA HIS A 118 21.48 -2.63 -18.69
C HIS A 118 21.50 -2.09 -17.25
N GLY A 119 21.13 -2.94 -16.28
CA GLY A 119 21.13 -2.62 -14.85
C GLY A 119 20.58 -3.78 -14.02
N LEU A 120 20.73 -3.71 -12.70
CA LEU A 120 20.10 -4.64 -11.75
C LEU A 120 18.59 -4.37 -11.77
N VAL A 121 17.84 -5.25 -12.41
CA VAL A 121 16.39 -5.13 -12.55
C VAL A 121 15.75 -5.78 -11.33
N ARG A 122 14.86 -5.09 -10.61
CA ARG A 122 14.09 -5.71 -9.53
C ARG A 122 13.21 -6.81 -10.11
N GLU A 123 13.33 -8.00 -9.54
CA GLU A 123 12.48 -9.13 -9.89
C GLU A 123 11.08 -8.94 -9.30
N GLU A 124 10.06 -9.49 -9.96
CA GLU A 124 8.68 -9.38 -9.48
C GLU A 124 8.53 -9.97 -8.06
N GLU A 125 9.32 -10.98 -7.71
CA GLU A 125 9.35 -11.60 -6.38
C GLU A 125 9.85 -10.66 -5.28
N GLU A 126 10.82 -9.78 -5.56
CA GLU A 126 11.30 -8.81 -4.58
C GLU A 126 10.20 -7.79 -4.24
N ILE A 127 9.44 -7.37 -5.25
CA ILE A 127 8.31 -6.42 -5.07
C ILE A 127 7.23 -7.07 -4.19
N ILE A 128 6.90 -8.33 -4.47
CA ILE A 128 5.92 -9.07 -3.66
C ILE A 128 6.42 -9.22 -2.22
N THR A 129 7.69 -9.56 -2.03
CA THR A 129 8.29 -9.74 -0.69
C THR A 129 8.25 -8.46 0.14
N ASP A 130 8.53 -7.30 -0.48
CA ASP A 130 8.45 -6.00 0.20
C ASP A 130 7.01 -5.70 0.63
N LEU A 131 6.04 -5.93 -0.27
CA LEU A 131 4.63 -5.65 -0.01
C LEU A 131 4.04 -6.59 1.06
N GLU A 132 4.44 -7.86 1.06
CA GLU A 132 4.09 -8.80 2.13
C GLU A 132 4.70 -8.36 3.46
N THR A 133 5.97 -7.96 3.48
CA THR A 133 6.64 -7.46 4.69
C THR A 133 5.95 -6.23 5.25
N GLU A 134 5.61 -5.27 4.39
CA GLU A 134 4.85 -4.07 4.74
C GLU A 134 3.48 -4.44 5.31
N MET A 135 2.74 -5.33 4.64
CA MET A 135 1.42 -5.79 5.06
C MET A 135 1.45 -6.47 6.44
N GLN A 136 2.44 -7.33 6.70
CA GLN A 136 2.62 -7.96 8.00
C GLN A 136 2.92 -6.93 9.10
N LYS A 137 3.72 -5.90 8.78
CA LYS A 137 4.06 -4.83 9.72
C LYS A 137 2.84 -3.96 10.07
N ILE A 138 2.00 -3.66 9.08
CA ILE A 138 0.73 -2.96 9.33
C ILE A 138 -0.19 -3.80 10.19
N ARG A 139 -0.37 -5.09 9.89
CA ARG A 139 -1.16 -6.00 10.73
C ARG A 139 -0.71 -5.98 12.17
N SER A 140 0.56 -6.28 12.44
CA SER A 140 1.07 -6.38 13.82
C SER A 140 0.89 -5.08 14.59
N ARG A 141 1.17 -3.93 13.97
CA ARG A 141 0.98 -2.63 14.62
C ARG A 141 -0.49 -2.31 14.89
N ALA A 142 -1.38 -2.62 13.96
CA ALA A 142 -2.81 -2.39 14.13
C ALA A 142 -3.37 -3.22 15.29
N GLU A 143 -3.02 -4.52 15.35
CA GLU A 143 -3.44 -5.42 16.43
C GLU A 143 -2.86 -4.98 17.79
N GLU A 144 -1.61 -4.52 17.83
CA GLU A 144 -0.98 -4.01 19.06
C GLU A 144 -1.63 -2.72 19.58
N LEU A 145 -2.06 -1.83 18.70
CA LEU A 145 -2.73 -0.57 19.07
C LEU A 145 -4.13 -0.83 19.61
N ASP A 146 -4.88 -1.71 18.95
CA ASP A 146 -6.25 -2.08 19.33
C ASP A 146 -6.27 -2.79 20.70
N ALA A 147 -5.31 -3.67 20.96
CA ALA A 147 -5.20 -4.38 22.23
C ALA A 147 -4.86 -3.47 23.44
N ARG A 148 -4.44 -2.22 23.20
CA ARG A 148 -4.08 -1.24 24.24
C ARG A 148 -5.17 -0.19 24.49
N GLY A 149 -6.16 -0.10 23.61
CA GLY A 149 -7.32 0.80 23.74
C GLY A 149 -8.42 0.19 24.59
#